data_AF-A0A915JVL6-F1
#
_entry.id   AF-A0A915JVL6-F1
#
_cell.length_a   1.000
_cell.length_b   1.000
_cell.length_c   1.000
_cell.angle_alpha   90.00
_cell.angle_beta   90.00
_cell.angle_gamma   90.00
#
_symmetry.space_group_name_H-M   'P 1'
#
loop_
_entity.id
_entity.type
_entity.pdbx_description
1 polymer ?
#
loop_
_entity_poly.entity_id
_entity_poly.type
_entity_poly.pdbx_seq_one_letter_code
_entity_poly.pdbx_strand_id
1 'polypeptide(L)'
;MLGRLIFDNLKKSIAYTLTSNIPEISPFLMFILLDIPLPLGTVTILCIDLGTDLWPAISLAYEEAEADIMKRQPRDPLHDKLVNERLISLAYGMIGMMQASAGFFTYFYIMAENGFLPNRLIGIRDSWDSRAVNSLEDSYGQEWTYANRKVLEYTCHTAFFVSIVVVQWADLIISKTRRNSLIQQGMNNWTLNFGLVFETVLAMFMAYCPGLDNGLRMYGLRFCWWFPALPFSILIFVFDECRRCILRKNPGGWVERETYY
;
A
#
# COMPACT_ATOMS: atom_id res chain seq x y z
N MET A 1 18.04 27.49 -4.74
CA MET A 1 17.85 26.58 -3.59
C MET A 1 16.49 25.90 -3.66
N LEU A 2 15.38 26.65 -3.62
CA LEU A 2 14.01 26.11 -3.61
C LEU A 2 13.70 25.14 -4.77
N GLY A 3 14.11 25.49 -6.00
CA GLY A 3 13.85 24.65 -7.18
C GLY A 3 14.50 23.26 -7.15
N ARG A 4 15.65 23.11 -6.47
CA ARG A 4 16.30 21.79 -6.31
C ARG A 4 15.61 20.97 -5.23
N LEU A 5 15.23 21.62 -4.13
CA LEU A 5 14.50 21.01 -3.02
C LEU A 5 13.14 20.48 -3.49
N ILE A 6 12.35 21.30 -4.19
CA ILE A 6 11.02 20.88 -4.66
C ILE A 6 11.11 19.74 -5.68
N PHE A 7 12.14 19.71 -6.52
CA PHE A 7 12.35 18.61 -7.46
C PHE A 7 12.63 17.28 -6.74
N ASP A 8 13.51 17.29 -5.74
CA ASP A 8 13.79 16.09 -4.94
C ASP A 8 12.58 15.66 -4.11
N ASN A 9 11.81 16.59 -3.57
CA ASN A 9 10.59 16.31 -2.82
C ASN A 9 9.47 15.76 -3.72
N LEU A 10 9.34 16.27 -4.95
CA LEU A 10 8.40 15.74 -5.94
C LEU A 10 8.76 14.30 -6.32
N LYS A 11 10.05 13.95 -6.43
CA LYS A 11 10.46 12.54 -6.64
C LYS A 11 9.98 11.62 -5.52
N LYS A 12 10.05 12.07 -4.26
CA LYS A 12 9.58 11.30 -3.10
C LYS A 12 8.07 11.13 -3.12
N SER A 13 7.35 12.22 -3.34
CA SER A 13 5.89 12.23 -3.45
C SER A 13 5.41 11.31 -4.58
N ILE A 14 6.04 11.38 -5.76
CA ILE A 14 5.72 10.50 -6.89
C ILE A 14 6.04 9.04 -6.57
N ALA A 15 7.19 8.74 -5.95
CA ALA A 15 7.55 7.38 -5.58
C ALA A 15 6.49 6.77 -4.63
N TYR A 16 6.07 7.52 -3.61
CA TYR A 16 5.02 7.15 -2.67
C TYR A 16 3.67 6.89 -3.35
N THR A 17 3.24 7.74 -4.29
CA THR A 17 1.97 7.50 -5.02
C THR A 17 2.06 6.37 -6.04
N LEU A 18 3.27 5.96 -6.43
CA LEU A 18 3.45 4.88 -7.39
C LEU A 18 3.47 3.51 -6.67
N THR A 19 4.02 3.42 -5.46
CA THR A 19 4.04 2.15 -4.71
C THR A 19 2.64 1.59 -4.47
N SER A 20 1.65 2.44 -4.14
CA SER A 20 0.23 2.05 -3.90
C SER A 20 -0.47 1.45 -5.11
N ASN A 21 -0.06 1.79 -6.33
CA ASN A 21 -0.72 1.28 -7.54
C ASN A 21 -0.62 -0.25 -7.68
N ILE A 22 0.45 -0.87 -7.17
CA ILE A 22 0.65 -2.33 -7.27
C ILE A 22 -0.34 -3.13 -6.41
N PRO A 23 -0.50 -2.87 -5.10
CA PRO A 23 -1.54 -3.51 -4.30
C PRO A 23 -2.97 -3.19 -4.78
N GLU A 24 -3.19 -2.17 -5.60
CA GLU A 24 -4.50 -1.85 -6.18
C GLU A 24 -4.80 -2.58 -7.50
N ILE A 25 -3.80 -2.73 -8.37
CA ILE A 25 -3.95 -3.44 -9.65
C ILE A 25 -3.89 -4.96 -9.46
N SER A 26 -3.05 -5.44 -8.55
CA SER A 26 -2.83 -6.88 -8.35
C SER A 26 -4.09 -7.67 -7.95
N PRO A 27 -5.05 -7.16 -7.15
CA PRO A 27 -6.33 -7.81 -6.89
C PRO A 27 -7.12 -8.11 -8.16
N PHE A 28 -7.18 -7.18 -9.11
CA PHE A 28 -7.86 -7.40 -10.39
C PHE A 28 -7.13 -8.42 -11.25
N LEU A 29 -5.80 -8.41 -11.26
CA LEU A 29 -5.02 -9.42 -11.96
C LEU A 29 -5.28 -10.81 -11.39
N MET A 30 -5.27 -10.98 -10.06
CA MET A 30 -5.54 -12.26 -9.42
C MET A 30 -7.00 -12.70 -9.58
N PHE A 31 -7.94 -11.76 -9.57
CA PHE A 31 -9.35 -12.01 -9.87
C PHE A 31 -9.55 -12.62 -11.27
N ILE A 32 -8.80 -12.15 -12.28
CA ILE A 32 -8.88 -12.66 -13.65
C ILE A 32 -8.08 -13.96 -13.84
N LEU A 33 -6.89 -14.06 -13.23
CA LEU A 33 -5.99 -15.18 -13.47
C LEU A 33 -6.32 -16.43 -12.65
N LEU A 34 -6.83 -16.26 -11.42
CA LEU A 34 -7.12 -17.35 -10.49
C LEU A 34 -8.62 -17.58 -10.28
N ASP A 35 -9.47 -16.77 -10.90
CA ASP A 35 -10.94 -16.82 -10.75
C ASP A 35 -11.37 -16.86 -9.26
N ILE A 36 -10.69 -16.06 -8.43
CA ILE A 36 -11.02 -15.86 -7.01
C ILE A 36 -12.05 -14.73 -6.83
N PRO A 37 -12.78 -14.66 -5.70
CA PRO A 37 -13.62 -13.51 -5.36
C PRO A 37 -12.80 -12.22 -5.30
N LEU A 38 -13.39 -11.10 -5.71
CA LEU A 38 -12.69 -9.82 -5.80
C LEU A 38 -12.08 -9.45 -4.43
N PRO A 39 -10.75 -9.28 -4.32
CA PRO A 39 -10.12 -8.93 -3.05
C PRO A 39 -10.27 -7.46 -2.67
N LEU A 40 -10.37 -6.58 -3.67
CA LEU A 40 -10.46 -5.14 -3.48
C LEU A 40 -11.36 -4.52 -4.55
N GLY A 41 -12.32 -3.69 -4.12
CA GLY A 41 -13.32 -3.08 -4.99
C GLY A 41 -12.86 -1.75 -5.60
N THR A 42 -13.45 -1.36 -6.72
CA THR A 42 -13.14 -0.06 -7.37
C THR A 42 -13.42 1.13 -6.45
N VAL A 43 -14.48 1.07 -5.64
CA VAL A 43 -14.81 2.15 -4.69
C VAL A 43 -13.71 2.29 -3.64
N THR A 44 -13.20 1.18 -3.11
CA THR A 44 -12.11 1.22 -2.12
C THR A 44 -10.81 1.75 -2.69
N ILE A 45 -10.52 1.53 -3.99
CA ILE A 45 -9.38 2.18 -4.68
C ILE A 45 -9.54 3.70 -4.69
N LEU A 46 -10.71 4.18 -5.10
CA LEU A 46 -10.96 5.63 -5.10
C LEU A 46 -10.82 6.25 -3.71
N CYS A 47 -11.16 5.50 -2.65
CA CYS A 47 -10.95 5.94 -1.28
C CYS A 47 -9.47 6.02 -0.88
N ILE A 48 -8.61 5.21 -1.48
CA ILE A 48 -7.16 5.26 -1.26
C ILE A 48 -6.58 6.48 -1.99
N ASP A 49 -6.74 6.51 -3.32
CA ASP A 49 -6.18 7.53 -4.20
C ASP A 49 -6.63 8.95 -3.86
N LEU A 50 -7.94 9.13 -3.63
CA LEU A 50 -8.53 10.46 -3.41
C LEU A 50 -8.69 10.80 -1.93
N GLY A 51 -8.55 9.81 -1.04
CA GLY A 51 -8.81 9.96 0.38
C GLY A 51 -7.54 9.86 1.22
N THR A 52 -7.06 8.63 1.43
CA THR A 52 -5.98 8.35 2.39
C THR A 52 -4.63 8.89 1.91
N ASP A 53 -4.31 8.72 0.62
CA ASP A 53 -2.94 8.94 0.12
C ASP A 53 -2.67 10.40 -0.25
N LEU A 54 -3.72 11.19 -0.47
CA LEU A 54 -3.62 12.58 -0.92
C LEU A 54 -2.84 13.45 0.08
N TRP A 55 -3.16 13.34 1.36
CA TRP A 55 -2.55 14.18 2.39
C TRP A 55 -1.08 13.79 2.70
N PRO A 56 -0.76 12.50 2.92
CA PRO A 56 0.62 12.03 3.03
C PRO A 56 1.49 12.42 1.82
N ALA A 57 0.98 12.25 0.59
CA ALA A 57 1.71 12.61 -0.62
C ALA A 57 2.04 14.11 -0.69
N ILE A 58 1.11 14.99 -0.29
CA ILE A 58 1.34 16.43 -0.21
C ILE A 58 2.33 16.77 0.92
N SER A 59 2.28 16.04 2.04
CA SER A 59 3.18 16.29 3.18
C SER A 59 4.66 16.10 2.84
N LEU A 60 4.97 15.20 1.90
CA LEU A 60 6.34 14.97 1.39
C LEU A 60 6.90 16.19 0.63
N ALA A 61 6.03 17.08 0.12
CA ALA A 61 6.48 18.33 -0.51
C ALA A 61 7.15 19.29 0.50
N TYR A 62 6.77 19.20 1.78
CA TYR A 62 7.27 20.03 2.88
C TYR A 62 8.55 19.49 3.53
N GLU A 63 9.14 18.43 2.98
CA GLU A 63 10.32 17.79 3.55
C GLU A 63 11.59 18.66 3.40
N GLU A 64 12.45 18.62 4.41
CA GLU A 64 13.73 19.34 4.40
C GLU A 64 14.79 18.66 3.53
N ALA A 65 15.84 19.41 3.20
CA ALA A 65 16.98 18.93 2.44
C ALA A 65 17.75 17.82 3.18
N GLU A 66 17.96 16.67 2.55
CA GLU A 66 18.74 15.55 3.13
C GLU A 66 20.27 15.75 3.13
N ALA A 67 20.80 16.74 2.42
CA ALA A 67 22.22 17.06 2.44
C ALA A 67 22.43 18.44 1.80
N ASP A 68 23.68 18.87 1.69
CA ASP A 68 24.08 20.12 1.05
C ASP A 68 23.76 20.11 -0.48
N ILE A 69 22.48 20.28 -0.83
CA ILE A 69 21.96 20.28 -2.22
C ILE A 69 22.61 21.40 -3.04
N MET A 70 23.15 22.41 -2.35
CA MET A 70 23.84 23.54 -2.95
C MET A 70 25.26 23.20 -3.40
N LYS A 71 25.91 22.17 -2.82
CA LYS A 71 27.23 21.69 -3.26
C LYS A 71 27.18 20.78 -4.50
N ARG A 72 26.00 20.29 -4.87
CA ARG A 72 25.82 19.43 -6.05
C ARG A 72 25.82 20.27 -7.34
N GLN A 73 26.40 19.75 -8.41
CA GLN A 73 26.32 20.37 -9.73
C GLN A 73 24.86 20.44 -10.22
N PRO A 74 24.50 21.41 -11.09
CA PRO A 74 23.19 21.44 -11.73
C PRO A 74 22.91 20.12 -12.46
N ARG A 75 21.68 19.63 -12.37
CA ARG A 75 21.26 18.38 -13.01
C ARG A 75 21.42 18.46 -14.53
N ASP A 76 21.66 17.31 -15.15
CA ASP A 76 21.56 17.19 -16.60
C ASP A 76 20.11 16.85 -17.00
N PRO A 77 19.42 17.69 -17.78
CA PRO A 77 18.04 17.42 -18.20
C PRO A 77 17.85 16.14 -19.02
N LEU A 78 18.89 15.61 -19.66
CA LEU A 78 18.81 14.39 -20.48
C LEU A 78 18.96 13.11 -19.64
N HIS A 79 19.85 13.14 -18.64
CA HIS A 79 20.20 11.97 -17.84
C HIS A 79 19.46 11.93 -16.48
N ASP A 80 19.22 13.08 -15.84
CA ASP A 80 18.56 13.17 -14.53
C ASP A 80 17.06 13.50 -14.67
N LYS A 81 16.28 12.51 -15.13
CA LYS A 81 14.81 12.65 -15.23
C LYS A 81 14.16 12.58 -13.84
N LEU A 82 12.93 13.11 -13.78
CA LEU A 82 12.11 13.11 -12.56
C LEU A 82 11.69 11.69 -12.19
N VAL A 83 11.25 10.91 -13.18
CA VAL A 83 10.93 9.49 -13.03
C VAL A 83 11.92 8.71 -13.87
N ASN A 84 12.74 7.91 -13.19
CA ASN A 84 13.73 7.03 -13.79
C ASN A 84 13.30 5.57 -13.63
N GLU A 85 13.84 4.67 -14.44
CA GLU A 85 13.59 3.23 -14.35
C GLU A 85 13.91 2.67 -12.96
N ARG A 86 14.93 3.23 -12.28
CA ARG A 86 15.29 2.89 -10.90
C ARG A 86 14.18 3.19 -9.89
N LEU A 87 13.49 4.31 -10.08
CA LEU A 87 12.36 4.71 -9.24
C LEU A 87 11.23 3.70 -9.42
N ILE A 88 10.90 3.39 -10.68
CA ILE A 88 9.86 2.42 -11.03
C ILE A 88 10.21 1.03 -10.51
N SER A 89 11.45 0.57 -10.70
CA SER A 89 11.93 -0.73 -10.23
C SER A 89 11.79 -0.89 -8.72
N LEU A 90 12.17 0.13 -7.95
CA LEU A 90 12.05 0.12 -6.50
C LEU A 90 10.60 0.24 -6.04
N ALA A 91 9.86 1.20 -6.59
CA ALA A 91 8.47 1.49 -6.19
C ALA A 91 7.54 0.34 -6.58
N TYR A 92 7.50 -0.03 -7.86
CA TYR A 92 6.61 -1.10 -8.34
C TYR A 92 7.16 -2.49 -8.03
N GLY A 93 8.44 -2.72 -8.29
CA GLY A 93 9.02 -4.07 -8.27
C GLY A 93 9.33 -4.61 -6.87
N MET A 94 9.74 -3.74 -5.94
CA MET A 94 10.15 -4.18 -4.60
C MET A 94 9.10 -3.82 -3.55
N ILE A 95 8.85 -2.52 -3.36
CA ILE A 95 7.97 -2.04 -2.29
C ILE A 95 6.51 -2.38 -2.59
N GLY A 96 6.02 -2.06 -3.78
CA GLY A 96 4.65 -2.35 -4.20
C GLY A 96 4.33 -3.84 -4.15
N MET A 97 5.27 -4.71 -4.52
CA MET A 97 5.10 -6.17 -4.40
C MET A 97 4.97 -6.63 -2.94
N MET A 98 5.75 -6.05 -2.02
CA MET A 98 5.61 -6.31 -0.59
C MET A 98 4.26 -5.82 -0.06
N GLN A 99 3.80 -4.64 -0.46
CA GLN A 99 2.48 -4.12 -0.10
C GLN A 99 1.35 -5.01 -0.63
N ALA A 100 1.42 -5.44 -1.89
CA ALA A 100 0.45 -6.37 -2.47
C ALA A 100 0.39 -7.68 -1.70
N SER A 101 1.56 -8.25 -1.34
CA SER A 101 1.62 -9.47 -0.54
C SER A 101 0.96 -9.32 0.83
N ALA A 102 1.07 -8.15 1.47
CA ALA A 102 0.41 -7.85 2.73
C ALA A 102 -1.12 -7.84 2.59
N GLY A 103 -1.64 -7.18 1.56
CA GLY A 103 -3.08 -7.15 1.27
C GLY A 103 -3.65 -8.54 0.97
N PHE A 104 -2.97 -9.32 0.13
CA PHE A 104 -3.37 -10.70 -0.15
C PHE A 104 -3.30 -11.60 1.09
N PHE A 105 -2.30 -11.41 1.94
CA PHE A 105 -2.20 -12.15 3.19
C PHE A 105 -3.42 -11.91 4.09
N THR A 106 -3.81 -10.64 4.28
CA THR A 106 -5.03 -10.29 5.03
C THR A 106 -6.29 -10.87 4.39
N TYR A 107 -6.41 -10.79 3.06
CA TYR A 107 -7.53 -11.38 2.31
C TYR A 107 -7.66 -12.89 2.57
N PHE A 108 -6.58 -13.65 2.38
CA PHE A 108 -6.60 -15.10 2.59
C PHE A 108 -6.83 -15.46 4.06
N TYR A 109 -6.29 -14.67 4.99
CA TYR A 109 -6.51 -14.84 6.41
C TYR A 109 -8.01 -14.72 6.77
N ILE A 110 -8.69 -13.69 6.29
CA ILE A 110 -10.12 -13.47 6.56
C ILE A 110 -10.99 -14.52 5.88
N MET A 111 -10.68 -14.87 4.62
CA MET A 111 -11.40 -15.93 3.92
C MET A 111 -11.27 -17.27 4.66
N ALA A 112 -10.06 -17.63 5.11
CA ALA A 112 -9.82 -18.87 5.85
C ALA A 112 -10.51 -18.89 7.22
N GLU A 113 -10.54 -17.77 7.95
CA GLU A 113 -11.26 -17.64 9.23
C GLU A 113 -12.77 -17.87 9.05
N ASN A 114 -13.32 -17.48 7.90
CA ASN A 114 -14.75 -17.64 7.56
C ASN A 114 -15.06 -18.92 6.76
N GLY A 115 -14.14 -19.87 6.66
CA GLY A 115 -14.42 -21.19 6.06
C GLY A 115 -14.00 -21.39 4.60
N PHE A 116 -13.53 -20.34 3.94
CA PHE A 116 -13.01 -20.42 2.58
C PHE A 116 -11.50 -20.54 2.59
N LEU A 117 -10.99 -21.78 2.63
CA LEU A 117 -9.56 -22.04 2.53
C LEU A 117 -9.01 -21.62 1.15
N PRO A 118 -7.72 -21.22 1.05
CA PRO A 118 -7.13 -20.77 -0.21
C PRO A 118 -7.28 -21.76 -1.38
N ASN A 119 -7.25 -23.06 -1.11
CA ASN A 119 -7.40 -24.10 -2.13
C ASN A 119 -8.82 -24.12 -2.76
N ARG A 120 -9.84 -23.74 -1.99
CA ARG A 120 -11.24 -23.72 -2.43
C ARG A 120 -11.61 -22.43 -3.17
N LEU A 121 -10.85 -21.35 -2.96
CA LEU A 121 -11.08 -20.04 -3.58
C LEU A 121 -10.78 -20.03 -5.08
N ILE A 122 -9.84 -20.85 -5.55
CA ILE A 122 -9.43 -20.89 -6.95
C ILE A 122 -10.58 -21.42 -7.80
N GLY A 123 -11.02 -20.66 -8.81
CA GLY A 123 -12.12 -21.04 -9.71
C GLY A 123 -13.53 -20.92 -9.13
N ILE A 124 -13.70 -20.33 -7.93
CA ILE A 124 -15.02 -20.23 -7.30
C ILE A 124 -15.85 -19.06 -7.83
N ARG A 125 -15.23 -18.10 -8.54
CA ARG A 125 -15.85 -16.82 -8.96
C ARG A 125 -17.22 -16.96 -9.60
N ASP A 126 -17.38 -17.83 -10.59
CA ASP A 126 -18.65 -17.94 -11.34
C ASP A 126 -19.80 -18.36 -10.41
N SER A 127 -19.51 -19.26 -9.46
CA SER A 127 -20.47 -19.66 -8.42
C SER A 127 -20.67 -18.58 -7.35
N TRP A 128 -19.63 -17.80 -7.04
CA TRP A 128 -19.61 -16.72 -6.05
C TRP A 128 -20.32 -15.44 -6.53
N ASP A 129 -20.40 -15.20 -7.83
CA ASP A 129 -21.12 -14.05 -8.40
C ASP A 129 -22.55 -14.40 -8.85
N SER A 130 -22.84 -15.69 -9.04
CA SER A 130 -24.19 -16.14 -9.45
C SER A 130 -25.24 -15.94 -8.36
N ARG A 131 -26.17 -14.99 -8.56
CA ARG A 131 -27.33 -14.74 -7.69
C ARG A 131 -28.30 -15.93 -7.55
N ALA A 132 -28.21 -16.91 -8.45
CA ALA A 132 -29.05 -18.10 -8.40
C ALA A 132 -28.57 -19.13 -7.37
N VAL A 133 -27.28 -19.10 -6.98
CA VAL A 133 -26.68 -20.06 -6.06
C VAL A 133 -26.77 -19.52 -4.63
N ASN A 134 -27.61 -20.15 -3.80
CA ASN A 134 -27.77 -19.80 -2.38
C ASN A 134 -27.27 -20.89 -1.41
N SER A 135 -26.72 -21.98 -1.94
CA SER A 135 -26.19 -23.12 -1.19
C SER A 135 -24.73 -23.38 -1.60
N LEU A 136 -23.91 -22.32 -1.61
CA LEU A 136 -22.50 -22.47 -1.94
C LEU A 136 -21.76 -23.09 -0.75
N GLU A 137 -21.19 -24.28 -0.96
CA GLU A 137 -20.47 -25.01 0.09
C GLU A 137 -19.04 -24.47 0.28
N ASP A 138 -18.71 -24.15 1.53
CA ASP A 138 -17.36 -23.76 1.96
C ASP A 138 -16.44 -24.98 2.17
N SER A 139 -15.25 -24.79 2.76
CA SER A 139 -14.30 -25.90 2.98
C SER A 139 -14.65 -26.77 4.20
N TYR A 140 -15.58 -26.31 5.04
CA TYR A 140 -16.04 -26.99 6.25
C TYR A 140 -17.43 -27.64 6.06
N GLY A 141 -18.02 -27.55 4.88
CA GLY A 141 -19.33 -28.11 4.54
C GLY A 141 -20.52 -27.22 4.92
N GLN A 142 -20.31 -25.93 5.16
CA GLN A 142 -21.39 -24.97 5.44
C GLN A 142 -21.92 -24.36 4.14
N GLU A 143 -23.22 -24.15 4.08
CA GLU A 143 -23.89 -23.51 2.95
C GLU A 143 -24.00 -22.00 3.11
N TRP A 144 -23.51 -21.26 2.12
CA TRP A 144 -23.54 -19.80 2.10
C TRP A 144 -24.55 -19.25 1.09
N THR A 145 -25.41 -18.36 1.58
CA THR A 145 -26.33 -17.58 0.74
C THR A 145 -25.61 -16.47 -0.01
N TYR A 146 -26.22 -15.99 -1.11
CA TYR A 146 -25.66 -14.86 -1.88
C TYR A 146 -25.40 -13.60 -1.05
N ALA A 147 -26.30 -13.29 -0.11
CA ALA A 147 -26.16 -12.11 0.73
C ALA A 147 -24.96 -12.24 1.68
N ASN A 148 -24.83 -13.37 2.38
CA ASN A 148 -23.78 -13.58 3.38
C ASN A 148 -22.39 -13.59 2.76
N ARG A 149 -22.23 -14.24 1.60
CA ARG A 149 -20.94 -14.27 0.89
C ARG A 149 -20.54 -12.88 0.37
N LYS A 150 -21.50 -12.06 -0.08
CA LYS A 150 -21.21 -10.69 -0.51
C LYS A 150 -20.85 -9.77 0.65
N VAL A 151 -21.47 -9.95 1.82
CA VAL A 151 -21.04 -9.25 3.05
C VAL A 151 -19.59 -9.64 3.39
N LEU A 152 -19.22 -10.92 3.27
CA LEU A 152 -17.85 -11.37 3.50
C LEU A 152 -16.86 -10.77 2.48
N GLU A 153 -17.22 -10.74 1.20
CA GLU A 153 -16.42 -10.11 0.14
C GLU A 153 -16.16 -8.62 0.41
N TYR A 154 -17.21 -7.86 0.76
CA TYR A 154 -17.07 -6.44 1.08
C TYR A 154 -16.29 -6.18 2.37
N THR A 155 -16.38 -7.11 3.33
CA THR A 155 -15.53 -7.11 4.52
C THR A 155 -14.06 -7.32 4.14
N CYS A 156 -13.78 -8.22 3.19
CA CYS A 156 -12.44 -8.43 2.65
C CYS A 156 -11.92 -7.18 1.93
N HIS A 157 -12.75 -6.49 1.13
CA HIS A 157 -12.37 -5.21 0.51
C HIS A 157 -11.92 -4.18 1.57
N THR A 158 -12.68 -4.06 2.66
CA THR A 158 -12.40 -3.11 3.74
C THR A 158 -11.12 -3.50 4.47
N ALA A 159 -10.87 -4.78 4.68
CA ALA A 159 -9.66 -5.26 5.34
C ALA A 159 -8.41 -5.11 4.48
N PHE A 160 -8.53 -5.34 3.17
CA PHE A 160 -7.45 -5.09 2.21
C PHE A 160 -7.13 -3.60 2.17
N PHE A 161 -8.15 -2.74 2.12
CA PHE A 161 -8.00 -1.28 2.23
C PHE A 161 -7.23 -0.87 3.49
N VAL A 162 -7.62 -1.37 4.68
CA VAL A 162 -6.88 -1.10 5.92
C VAL A 162 -5.45 -1.64 5.88
N SER A 163 -5.24 -2.79 5.23
CA SER A 163 -3.89 -3.35 5.07
C SER A 163 -3.00 -2.45 4.23
N ILE A 164 -3.54 -1.84 3.16
CA ILE A 164 -2.83 -0.83 2.35
C ILE A 164 -2.44 0.36 3.22
N VAL A 165 -3.36 0.93 3.98
CA VAL A 165 -3.08 2.06 4.90
C VAL A 165 -1.95 1.71 5.89
N VAL A 166 -1.96 0.50 6.48
CA VAL A 166 -0.93 0.08 7.43
C VAL A 166 0.47 -0.06 6.79
N VAL A 167 0.56 -0.57 5.56
CA VAL A 167 1.85 -0.64 4.85
C VAL A 167 2.27 0.72 4.29
N GLN A 168 1.32 1.62 4.01
CA GLN A 168 1.59 3.00 3.62
C GLN A 168 2.25 3.81 4.74
N TRP A 169 2.01 3.48 6.02
CA TRP A 169 2.77 4.12 7.11
C TRP A 169 4.27 3.90 6.97
N ALA A 170 4.67 2.66 6.71
CA ALA A 170 6.07 2.35 6.46
C ALA A 170 6.55 3.02 5.17
N ASP A 171 5.75 2.98 4.11
CA ASP A 171 6.14 3.56 2.83
C ASP A 171 6.34 5.08 2.88
N LEU A 172 5.48 5.80 3.60
CA LEU A 172 5.62 7.24 3.83
C LEU A 172 6.91 7.55 4.60
N ILE A 173 7.16 6.78 5.66
CA ILE A 173 8.35 6.94 6.50
C ILE A 173 9.61 6.67 5.69
N ILE A 174 9.66 5.61 4.87
CA ILE A 174 10.83 5.36 4.03
C ILE A 174 10.95 6.43 2.95
N SER A 175 9.87 6.78 2.24
CA SER A 175 9.89 7.76 1.14
C SER A 175 10.34 9.16 1.57
N LYS A 176 10.28 9.45 2.88
CA LYS A 176 10.84 10.66 3.48
C LYS A 176 12.31 10.90 3.14
N THR A 177 13.12 9.84 3.14
CA THR A 177 14.56 9.95 2.86
C THR A 177 14.94 9.13 1.63
N ARG A 178 15.99 9.49 0.89
CA ARG A 178 16.52 8.73 -0.27
C ARG A 178 17.86 8.09 0.02
N ARG A 179 18.70 8.75 0.83
CA ARG A 179 20.07 8.28 1.15
C ARG A 179 20.35 8.21 2.64
N ASN A 180 19.89 9.20 3.40
CA ASN A 180 20.14 9.23 4.85
C ASN A 180 19.30 8.18 5.56
N SER A 181 19.79 7.72 6.71
CA SER A 181 18.95 6.92 7.61
C SER A 181 17.95 7.80 8.32
N LEU A 182 16.78 7.24 8.62
CA LEU A 182 15.74 7.89 9.39
C LEU A 182 16.21 8.29 10.78
N ILE A 183 17.12 7.53 11.39
CA ILE A 183 17.71 7.87 12.70
C ILE A 183 18.54 9.15 12.62
N GLN A 184 19.22 9.39 11.49
CA GLN A 184 20.05 10.59 11.29
C GLN A 184 19.22 11.82 10.93
N GLN A 185 18.14 11.63 10.16
CA GLN A 185 17.26 12.73 9.73
C GLN A 185 16.23 13.14 10.81
N GLY A 186 15.78 12.19 11.64
CA GLY A 186 14.73 12.40 12.63
C GLY A 186 13.32 12.58 12.03
N MET A 187 12.29 12.63 12.88
CA MET A 187 10.87 12.84 12.49
C MET A 187 10.38 14.28 12.77
N ASN A 188 11.16 15.28 12.36
CA ASN A 188 10.87 16.69 12.68
C ASN A 188 9.74 17.33 11.83
N ASN A 189 9.34 16.69 10.73
CA ASN A 189 8.30 17.22 9.85
C ASN A 189 6.90 17.00 10.46
N TRP A 190 6.34 18.06 11.04
CA TRP A 190 5.01 18.01 11.66
C TRP A 190 3.89 17.71 10.66
N THR A 191 4.00 18.22 9.43
CA THR A 191 3.01 18.00 8.37
C THR A 191 2.92 16.52 7.99
N LEU A 192 4.06 15.82 7.96
CA LEU A 192 4.12 14.38 7.69
C LEU A 192 3.53 13.56 8.84
N ASN A 193 3.88 13.88 10.09
CA ASN A 193 3.32 13.21 11.26
C ASN A 193 1.80 13.41 11.37
N PHE A 194 1.31 14.61 11.05
CA PHE A 194 -0.11 14.89 10.96
C PHE A 194 -0.77 14.09 9.84
N GLY A 195 -0.09 13.91 8.70
CA GLY A 195 -0.58 13.07 7.60
C GLY A 195 -0.79 11.62 8.00
N LEU A 196 0.15 11.00 8.71
CA LEU A 196 -0.02 9.63 9.23
C LEU A 196 -1.25 9.52 10.13
N VAL A 197 -1.40 10.46 11.08
CA VAL A 197 -2.55 10.45 12.00
C VAL A 197 -3.86 10.66 11.22
N PHE A 198 -3.88 11.62 10.30
CA PHE A 198 -5.05 11.90 9.47
C PHE A 198 -5.47 10.67 8.66
N GLU A 199 -4.51 9.99 8.03
CA GLU A 199 -4.72 8.77 7.26
C GLU A 199 -5.34 7.66 8.13
N THR A 200 -4.78 7.41 9.32
CA THR A 200 -5.31 6.40 10.25
C THR A 200 -6.72 6.72 10.72
N VAL A 201 -6.98 7.99 11.05
CA VAL A 201 -8.30 8.46 11.51
C VAL A 201 -9.32 8.35 10.39
N LEU A 202 -8.95 8.71 9.16
CA LEU A 202 -9.82 8.55 8.00
C LEU A 202 -10.12 7.08 7.74
N ALA A 203 -9.12 6.20 7.77
CA ALA A 203 -9.32 4.77 7.59
C ALA A 203 -10.23 4.16 8.68
N MET A 204 -10.05 4.55 9.95
CA MET A 204 -10.93 4.15 11.04
C MET A 204 -12.36 4.69 10.86
N PHE A 205 -12.50 5.96 10.48
CA PHE A 205 -13.80 6.55 10.18
C PHE A 205 -14.51 5.78 9.06
N MET A 206 -13.79 5.44 7.99
CA MET A 206 -14.35 4.70 6.86
C MET A 206 -14.73 3.25 7.23
N ALA A 207 -13.94 2.58 8.05
CA ALA A 207 -14.23 1.20 8.45
C ALA A 207 -15.39 1.09 9.46
N TYR A 208 -15.59 2.08 10.35
CA TYR A 208 -16.51 1.95 11.49
C TYR A 208 -17.72 2.91 11.46
N CYS A 209 -17.77 3.87 10.54
CA CYS A 209 -18.89 4.82 10.50
C CYS A 209 -20.19 4.13 10.02
N PRO A 210 -21.27 4.18 10.81
CA PRO A 210 -22.55 3.57 10.43
C PRO A 210 -23.16 4.29 9.22
N GLY A 211 -23.67 3.53 8.24
CA GLY A 211 -24.26 4.06 7.00
C GLY A 211 -23.31 4.04 5.80
N LEU A 212 -22.01 3.81 6.01
CA LEU A 212 -21.03 3.66 4.94
C LEU A 212 -21.06 2.29 4.25
N ASP A 213 -21.72 1.32 4.89
CA ASP A 213 -22.08 0.00 4.37
C ASP A 213 -23.00 0.10 3.15
N ASN A 214 -23.96 1.03 3.16
CA ASN A 214 -24.88 1.24 2.04
C ASN A 214 -24.27 2.11 0.92
N GLY A 215 -23.43 3.08 1.27
CA GLY A 215 -22.82 4.02 0.32
C GLY A 215 -21.56 3.48 -0.36
N LEU A 216 -20.55 3.11 0.43
CA LEU A 216 -19.24 2.67 -0.06
C LEU A 216 -19.02 1.16 0.02
N ARG A 217 -20.01 0.41 0.54
CA ARG A 217 -19.90 -1.04 0.78
C ARG A 217 -18.72 -1.41 1.67
N MET A 218 -18.44 -0.57 2.67
CA MET A 218 -17.44 -0.84 3.69
C MET A 218 -18.11 -1.41 4.93
N TYR A 219 -17.59 -2.54 5.42
CA TYR A 219 -18.14 -3.25 6.57
C TYR A 219 -17.19 -3.16 7.75
N GLY A 220 -17.77 -3.11 8.94
CA GLY A 220 -17.03 -3.07 10.20
C GLY A 220 -16.03 -4.21 10.31
N LEU A 221 -14.79 -3.85 10.62
CA LEU A 221 -13.70 -4.81 10.78
C LEU A 221 -13.57 -5.25 12.24
N ARG A 222 -13.18 -6.51 12.46
CA ARG A 222 -12.69 -6.94 13.77
C ARG A 222 -11.34 -6.30 14.03
N PHE A 223 -11.08 -5.91 15.28
CA PHE A 223 -9.78 -5.34 15.68
C PHE A 223 -8.59 -6.26 15.33
N CYS A 224 -8.81 -7.58 15.36
CA CYS A 224 -7.78 -8.56 14.99
C CYS A 224 -7.31 -8.45 13.53
N TRP A 225 -8.15 -7.93 12.61
CA TRP A 225 -7.85 -7.83 11.19
C TRP A 225 -6.96 -6.63 10.82
N TRP A 226 -6.61 -5.78 11.79
CA TRP A 226 -5.64 -4.70 11.60
C TRP A 226 -4.18 -5.18 11.69
N PHE A 227 -3.94 -6.25 12.44
CA PHE A 227 -2.59 -6.74 12.73
C PHE A 227 -1.91 -7.56 11.61
N PRO A 228 -2.60 -8.29 10.72
CA PRO A 228 -1.96 -9.12 9.70
C PRO A 228 -1.01 -8.38 8.76
N ALA A 229 -1.24 -7.07 8.52
CA ALA A 229 -0.40 -6.24 7.66
C ALA A 229 0.84 -5.66 8.38
N LEU A 230 0.85 -5.61 9.72
CA LEU A 230 1.95 -4.99 10.48
C LEU A 230 3.32 -5.66 10.26
N PRO A 231 3.44 -7.01 10.21
CA PRO A 231 4.72 -7.65 9.92
C PRO A 231 5.31 -7.22 8.57
N PHE A 232 4.46 -7.02 7.55
CA PHE A 232 4.89 -6.54 6.23
C PHE A 232 5.29 -5.07 6.26
N SER A 233 4.60 -4.24 7.04
CA SER A 233 4.99 -2.83 7.27
C SER A 233 6.39 -2.76 7.90
N ILE A 234 6.66 -3.58 8.93
CA ILE A 234 8.00 -3.69 9.54
C ILE A 234 9.03 -4.21 8.53
N LEU A 235 8.67 -5.21 7.72
CA LEU A 235 9.54 -5.76 6.68
C LEU A 235 9.95 -4.68 5.67
N ILE A 236 9.01 -3.89 5.17
CA ILE A 236 9.26 -2.78 4.23
C ILE A 236 10.24 -1.77 4.84
N PHE A 237 10.01 -1.39 6.10
CA PHE A 237 10.88 -0.47 6.83
C PHE A 237 12.32 -1.01 6.97
N VAL A 238 12.46 -2.27 7.41
CA VAL A 238 13.78 -2.90 7.61
C VAL A 238 14.49 -3.09 6.28
N PHE A 239 13.79 -3.54 5.25
CA PHE A 239 14.34 -3.74 3.91
C PHE A 239 14.97 -2.45 3.38
N ASP A 240 14.23 -1.34 3.47
CA ASP A 240 14.71 -0.08 2.91
C ASP A 240 15.82 0.57 3.75
N GLU A 241 15.77 0.49 5.09
CA GLU A 241 16.90 0.93 5.93
C GLU A 241 18.17 0.08 5.68
N CYS A 242 18.04 -1.22 5.48
CA CYS A 242 19.14 -2.09 5.06
C CYS A 242 19.72 -1.65 3.71
N ARG A 243 18.86 -1.38 2.73
CA ARG A 243 19.26 -0.88 1.40
C ARG A 243 20.03 0.44 1.52
N ARG A 244 19.55 1.40 2.33
CA ARG A 244 20.24 2.68 2.59
C ARG A 244 21.55 2.51 3.34
N CYS A 245 21.64 1.55 4.26
CA CYS A 245 22.89 1.21 4.93
C CYS A 245 23.95 0.73 3.93
N ILE A 246 23.56 -0.14 2.99
CA ILE A 246 24.46 -0.63 1.93
C ILE A 246 24.90 0.52 1.01
N LEU A 247 23.97 1.40 0.64
CA LEU A 247 24.25 2.56 -0.22
C LEU A 247 25.21 3.57 0.41
N ARG A 248 25.18 3.71 1.74
CA ARG A 248 26.14 4.55 2.48
C ARG A 248 27.51 3.89 2.64
N LYS A 249 27.56 2.57 2.82
CA LYS A 249 28.83 1.83 3.00
C LYS A 249 29.60 1.66 1.69
N ASN A 250 28.92 1.41 0.57
CA ASN A 250 29.54 1.13 -0.73
C ASN A 250 29.10 2.14 -1.82
N PRO A 251 29.64 3.38 -1.80
CA PRO A 251 29.39 4.34 -2.88
C PRO A 251 29.93 3.82 -4.22
N GLY A 252 29.11 3.86 -5.27
CA GLY A 252 29.38 3.32 -6.61
C GLY A 252 29.04 1.84 -6.80
N GLY A 253 28.50 1.19 -5.77
CA GLY A 253 28.07 -0.21 -5.79
C GLY A 253 26.85 -0.45 -6.68
N TRP A 254 26.52 -1.73 -6.89
CA TRP A 254 25.37 -2.17 -7.68
C TRP A 254 24.05 -1.60 -7.14
N VAL A 255 23.87 -1.56 -5.82
CA VAL A 255 22.66 -1.03 -5.17
C VAL A 255 22.41 0.45 -5.48
N GLU A 256 23.47 1.26 -5.59
CA GLU A 256 23.32 2.68 -5.97
C GLU A 256 22.94 2.82 -7.45
N ARG A 257 23.47 1.97 -8.34
CA ARG A 257 23.13 2.01 -9.76
C ARG A 257 21.72 1.53 -10.06
N GLU A 258 21.20 0.60 -9.28
CA GLU A 258 19.87 0.01 -9.52
C GLU A 258 18.75 0.70 -8.72
N THR A 259 19.02 1.12 -7.47
CA THR A 259 17.95 1.56 -6.55
C THR A 259 18.01 3.03 -6.15
N TYR A 260 19.06 3.76 -6.52
CA TYR A 260 19.14 5.20 -6.25
C TYR A 260 18.49 5.99 -7.39
N TYR A 261 17.27 6.44 -7.15
CA TYR A 261 16.54 7.42 -7.98
C TYR A 261 16.65 8.80 -7.39
#